data_AF-A0A107FCD4-F1
#
_entry.id   AF-A0A107FCD4-F1
#
_cell.length_a   1.000
_cell.length_b   1.000
_cell.length_c   1.000
_cell.angle_alpha   90.00
_cell.angle_beta   90.00
_cell.angle_gamma   90.00
#
_symmetry.space_group_name_H-M   'P 1'
#
loop_
_entity.id
_entity.type
_entity.pdbx_description
1 polymer ?
#
loop_
_entity_poly.entity_id
_entity_poly.type
_entity_poly.pdbx_seq_one_letter_code
_entity_poly.pdbx_strand_id
1 'polypeptide(L)'
;MSQRARITFRNDAEKVAYVRREVNAASDAIRARFPLLDHQNLVGAGVMAASVAAQPVQDAAERARLRIEQGSSYLPVGHLYYALWHAFIVYHAGLFALGAFGYAVAVPPFVERAMHVVDFLAVVWLGPNFVRSFCINFVSSNLHYCGDIDSRNVIQQTQVLNPWWMLPFQLFCFNFGSTHAIHHFVVRDPFYIRQLTAKTAHAALREAGVRFNDVGTFARANRWGSYRPARGAQADL
;
A
#
# COMPACT_ATOMS: atom_id res chain seq x y z
N MET A 1 -7.09 -39.03 6.74
CA MET A 1 -7.05 -37.73 6.04
C MET A 1 -8.47 -37.38 5.61
N SER A 2 -9.13 -36.43 6.27
CA SER A 2 -10.51 -36.06 5.93
C SER A 2 -10.50 -35.28 4.61
N GLN A 3 -11.10 -35.85 3.57
CA GLN A 3 -11.28 -35.23 2.27
C GLN A 3 -12.30 -34.09 2.45
N ARG A 4 -11.82 -32.85 2.63
CA ARG A 4 -12.70 -31.68 2.68
C ARG A 4 -13.53 -31.65 1.39
N ALA A 5 -14.86 -31.67 1.53
CA ALA A 5 -15.77 -31.53 0.40
C ALA A 5 -15.42 -30.24 -0.37
N ARG A 6 -15.27 -30.35 -1.68
CA ARG A 6 -14.94 -29.22 -2.56
C ARG A 6 -16.14 -28.26 -2.56
N ILE A 7 -15.93 -27.00 -2.19
CA ILE A 7 -17.03 -26.03 -2.17
C ILE A 7 -17.37 -25.68 -3.62
N THR A 8 -18.64 -25.83 -3.99
CA THR A 8 -19.11 -25.45 -5.33
C THR A 8 -19.82 -24.12 -5.25
N PHE A 9 -19.31 -23.11 -5.95
CA PHE A 9 -19.91 -21.79 -6.05
C PHE A 9 -20.64 -21.63 -7.37
N ARG A 10 -21.83 -21.03 -7.34
CA ARG A 10 -22.68 -20.80 -8.52
C ARG A 10 -22.25 -19.55 -9.29
N ASN A 11 -21.70 -18.56 -8.60
CA ASN A 11 -21.29 -17.28 -9.17
C ASN A 11 -20.22 -16.60 -8.29
N ASP A 12 -19.68 -15.48 -8.75
CA ASP A 12 -18.66 -14.73 -8.03
C ASP A 12 -19.21 -14.03 -6.76
N ALA A 13 -20.50 -13.70 -6.70
CA ALA A 13 -21.09 -13.13 -5.49
C ALA A 13 -21.07 -14.13 -4.32
N GLU A 14 -21.33 -15.42 -4.58
CA GLU A 14 -21.21 -16.48 -3.57
C GLU A 14 -19.77 -16.66 -3.08
N LYS A 15 -18.78 -16.58 -3.99
CA LYS A 15 -17.36 -16.63 -3.63
C LYS A 15 -16.97 -15.45 -2.73
N VAL A 16 -17.40 -14.24 -3.09
CA VAL A 16 -17.13 -13.02 -2.29
C VAL A 16 -17.80 -13.12 -0.92
N ALA A 17 -19.06 -13.56 -0.86
CA ALA A 17 -19.78 -13.76 0.39
C ALA A 17 -19.11 -14.81 1.28
N TYR A 18 -18.61 -15.90 0.68
CA TYR A 18 -17.82 -16.92 1.36
C TYR A 18 -16.56 -16.34 1.99
N VAL A 19 -15.72 -15.64 1.21
CA VAL A 19 -14.49 -15.02 1.74
C VAL A 19 -14.80 -14.05 2.87
N ARG A 20 -15.78 -13.16 2.68
CA ARG A 20 -16.19 -12.20 3.71
C ARG A 20 -16.63 -12.90 4.99
N ARG A 21 -17.40 -13.97 4.90
CA ARG A 21 -17.85 -14.73 6.07
C ARG A 21 -16.68 -15.35 6.82
N GLU A 22 -15.80 -16.07 6.13
CA GLU A 22 -14.66 -16.74 6.77
C GLU A 22 -13.67 -15.74 7.39
N VAL A 23 -13.40 -14.63 6.70
CA VAL A 23 -12.50 -13.58 7.19
C VAL A 23 -13.13 -12.84 8.38
N ASN A 24 -14.40 -12.41 8.29
CA ASN A 24 -15.07 -11.75 9.40
C ASN A 24 -15.16 -12.67 10.62
N ALA A 25 -15.52 -13.95 10.46
CA ALA A 25 -15.57 -14.90 11.57
C ALA A 25 -14.20 -15.04 12.27
N ALA A 26 -13.11 -15.10 11.49
CA ALA A 26 -11.76 -15.13 12.06
C ALA A 26 -11.40 -13.84 12.80
N SER A 27 -11.74 -12.68 12.23
CA SER A 27 -11.48 -11.38 12.84
C SER A 27 -12.31 -11.15 14.11
N ASP A 28 -13.59 -11.52 14.09
CA ASP A 28 -14.49 -11.42 15.23
C ASP A 28 -14.04 -12.35 16.38
N ALA A 29 -13.51 -13.54 16.07
CA ALA A 29 -12.93 -14.44 17.08
C ALA A 29 -11.69 -13.84 17.76
N ILE A 30 -10.85 -13.09 17.03
CA ILE A 30 -9.70 -12.38 17.61
C ILE A 30 -10.19 -11.22 18.49
N ARG A 31 -11.18 -10.46 18.03
CA ARG A 31 -11.78 -9.33 18.77
C ARG A 31 -12.44 -9.78 20.06
N ALA A 32 -13.17 -10.90 20.04
CA ALA A 32 -13.75 -11.50 21.24
C ALA A 32 -12.68 -11.89 22.28
N ARG A 33 -11.48 -12.30 21.83
CA ARG A 33 -10.35 -12.59 22.72
C ARG A 33 -9.64 -11.33 23.23
N PHE A 34 -9.64 -10.25 22.44
CA PHE A 34 -8.95 -9.00 22.76
C PHE A 34 -9.88 -7.80 22.52
N PRO A 35 -10.81 -7.47 23.44
CA PRO A 35 -11.84 -6.44 23.25
C PRO A 35 -11.30 -5.04 22.92
N LEU A 36 -10.05 -4.73 23.31
CA LEU A 36 -9.38 -3.48 22.97
C LEU A 36 -9.34 -3.20 21.45
N LEU A 37 -9.38 -4.26 20.63
CA LEU A 37 -9.36 -4.15 19.17
C LEU A 37 -10.63 -3.52 18.57
N ASP A 38 -11.73 -3.46 19.33
CA ASP A 38 -13.03 -2.95 18.83
C ASP A 38 -13.14 -1.42 18.85
N HIS A 39 -12.30 -0.73 19.62
CA HIS A 39 -12.33 0.73 19.72
C HIS A 39 -11.75 1.46 18.50
N GLN A 40 -11.22 0.73 17.52
CA GLN A 40 -10.56 1.30 16.33
C GLN A 40 -11.54 1.90 15.32
N ASN A 41 -12.81 1.49 15.36
CA ASN A 41 -13.85 1.95 14.45
C ASN A 41 -14.24 3.42 14.68
N LEU A 42 -14.01 3.96 15.88
CA LEU A 42 -14.39 5.34 16.24
C LEU A 42 -13.61 6.40 15.45
N VAL A 43 -12.30 6.18 15.24
CA VAL A 43 -11.45 7.12 14.50
C VAL A 43 -11.81 7.14 13.02
N GLY A 44 -11.96 5.96 12.41
CA GLY A 44 -12.35 5.84 11.00
C GLY A 44 -13.74 6.41 10.72
N ALA A 45 -14.71 6.13 11.60
CA ALA A 45 -16.05 6.71 11.51
C ALA A 45 -16.03 8.23 11.67
N GLY A 46 -15.21 8.77 12.59
CA GLY A 46 -15.04 10.21 12.77
C GLY A 46 -14.48 10.90 11.53
N VAL A 47 -13.42 10.34 10.92
CA VAL A 47 -12.85 10.86 9.67
C VAL A 47 -13.85 10.78 8.53
N MET A 48 -14.52 9.64 8.35
CA MET A 48 -15.50 9.45 7.27
C MET A 48 -16.71 10.39 7.41
N ALA A 49 -17.24 10.55 8.62
CA ALA A 49 -18.33 11.49 8.89
C ALA A 49 -17.93 12.93 8.56
N ALA A 50 -16.69 13.33 8.91
CA ALA A 50 -16.15 14.63 8.53
C ALA A 50 -16.00 14.78 7.01
N SER A 51 -15.48 13.77 6.30
CA SER A 51 -15.35 13.79 4.84
C SER A 51 -16.70 13.86 4.12
N VAL A 52 -17.72 13.14 4.60
CA VAL A 52 -19.07 13.15 4.00
C VAL A 52 -19.79 14.47 4.28
N ALA A 53 -19.68 15.01 5.50
CA ALA A 53 -20.22 16.33 5.83
C ALA A 53 -19.55 17.47 5.05
N ALA A 54 -18.33 17.25 4.57
CA ALA A 54 -17.57 18.20 3.75
C ALA A 54 -17.92 18.15 2.25
N GLN A 55 -18.87 17.33 1.79
CA GLN A 55 -19.31 17.32 0.38
C GLN A 55 -20.51 18.23 0.10
N PRO A 56 -20.29 19.45 -0.44
CA PRO A 56 -21.23 20.06 -1.38
C PRO A 56 -20.57 20.56 -2.68
N VAL A 57 -21.43 20.87 -3.66
CA VAL A 57 -21.17 21.07 -5.10
C VAL A 57 -20.32 22.31 -5.46
N GLN A 58 -19.64 22.22 -6.60
CA GLN A 58 -18.54 23.06 -7.11
C GLN A 58 -18.80 24.58 -7.23
N ASP A 59 -17.99 25.37 -6.53
CA ASP A 59 -17.77 26.82 -6.74
C ASP A 59 -16.26 27.17 -6.72
N ALA A 60 -15.88 28.38 -7.15
CA ALA A 60 -14.52 28.91 -7.13
C ALA A 60 -13.91 28.96 -5.72
N ALA A 61 -14.73 29.26 -4.70
CA ALA A 61 -14.31 29.22 -3.31
C ALA A 61 -13.94 27.79 -2.86
N GLU A 62 -14.68 26.79 -3.32
CA GLU A 62 -14.41 25.36 -3.07
C GLU A 62 -13.09 24.93 -3.73
N ARG A 63 -12.81 25.38 -4.96
CA ARG A 63 -11.51 25.12 -5.62
C ARG A 63 -10.34 25.72 -4.85
N ALA A 64 -10.50 26.91 -4.29
CA ALA A 64 -9.48 27.53 -3.45
C ALA A 64 -9.28 26.74 -2.14
N ARG A 65 -10.38 26.31 -1.52
CA ARG A 65 -10.36 25.49 -0.29
C ARG A 65 -9.72 24.12 -0.52
N LEU A 66 -10.09 23.42 -1.59
CA LEU A 66 -9.49 22.13 -1.97
C LEU A 66 -8.00 22.26 -2.30
N ARG A 67 -7.55 23.37 -2.89
CA ARG A 67 -6.11 23.63 -3.11
C ARG A 67 -5.37 23.86 -1.82
N ILE A 68 -5.96 24.61 -0.89
CA ILE A 68 -5.39 24.81 0.45
C ILE A 68 -5.34 23.46 1.17
N GLU A 69 -6.42 22.70 1.15
CA GLU A 69 -6.53 21.39 1.80
C GLU A 69 -5.56 20.37 1.21
N GLN A 70 -5.42 20.29 -0.11
CA GLN A 70 -4.43 19.43 -0.78
C GLN A 70 -2.99 19.88 -0.46
N GLY A 71 -2.73 21.19 -0.45
CA GLY A 71 -1.42 21.75 -0.09
C GLY A 71 -1.08 21.57 1.39
N SER A 72 -2.10 21.57 2.26
CA SER A 72 -1.98 21.43 3.70
C SER A 72 -2.12 20.00 4.20
N SER A 73 -2.59 19.07 3.37
CA SER A 73 -2.75 17.64 3.73
C SER A 73 -1.43 16.99 4.16
N TYR A 74 -0.29 17.61 3.83
CA TYR A 74 1.06 17.19 4.23
C TYR A 74 1.75 18.17 5.18
N LEU A 75 1.09 19.25 5.63
CA LEU A 75 1.67 20.20 6.59
C LEU A 75 1.46 19.75 8.05
N PRO A 76 2.41 20.02 8.96
CA PRO A 76 3.80 20.44 8.69
C PRO A 76 4.73 19.25 8.40
N VAL A 77 4.30 18.03 8.73
CA VAL A 77 5.20 16.86 8.86
C VAL A 77 5.76 16.38 7.53
N GLY A 78 4.93 16.31 6.48
CA GLY A 78 5.36 15.88 5.15
C GLY A 78 6.32 16.87 4.50
N HIS A 79 6.07 18.17 4.63
CA HIS A 79 6.99 19.20 4.13
C HIS A 79 8.33 19.19 4.88
N LEU A 80 8.30 19.05 6.20
CA LEU A 80 9.51 18.89 7.00
C LEU A 80 10.30 17.64 6.57
N TYR A 81 9.61 16.51 6.37
CA TYR A 81 10.22 15.27 5.88
C TYR A 81 10.94 15.49 4.55
N TYR A 82 10.26 16.05 3.54
CA TYR A 82 10.85 16.25 2.23
C TYR A 82 11.98 17.28 2.28
N ALA A 83 11.83 18.39 3.00
CA ALA A 83 12.88 19.39 3.13
C ALA A 83 14.17 18.80 3.73
N LEU A 84 14.05 18.06 4.84
CA LEU A 84 15.20 17.42 5.49
C LEU A 84 15.82 16.33 4.60
N TRP A 85 15.01 15.51 3.93
CA TRP A 85 15.50 14.44 3.07
C TRP A 85 16.26 14.97 1.85
N HIS A 86 15.73 16.01 1.18
CA HIS A 86 16.43 16.62 0.06
C HIS A 86 17.66 17.40 0.52
N ALA A 87 17.62 18.09 1.66
CA ALA A 87 18.79 18.76 2.22
C ALA A 87 19.92 17.76 2.51
N PHE A 88 19.60 16.61 3.12
CA PHE A 88 20.54 15.51 3.33
C PHE A 88 21.16 15.02 2.02
N ILE A 89 20.34 14.71 1.01
CA ILE A 89 20.83 14.22 -0.29
C ILE A 89 21.72 15.25 -0.97
N VAL A 90 21.25 16.51 -1.09
CA VAL A 90 21.99 17.57 -1.77
C VAL A 90 23.32 17.84 -1.09
N TYR A 91 23.35 17.86 0.24
CA TYR A 91 24.58 18.06 1.00
C TYR A 91 25.59 16.94 0.75
N HIS A 92 25.22 15.67 1.00
CA HIS A 92 26.16 14.55 0.92
C HIS A 92 26.54 14.21 -0.52
N ALA A 93 25.57 14.17 -1.45
CA ALA A 93 25.85 13.90 -2.85
C ALA A 93 26.63 15.06 -3.50
N GLY A 94 26.33 16.31 -3.11
CA GLY A 94 27.03 17.49 -3.58
C GLY A 94 28.49 17.51 -3.14
N LEU A 95 28.77 17.31 -1.85
CA LEU A 95 30.13 17.23 -1.33
C LEU A 95 30.91 16.05 -1.93
N PHE A 96 30.27 14.89 -2.08
CA PHE A 96 30.88 13.74 -2.73
C PHE A 96 31.26 14.06 -4.19
N ALA A 97 30.35 14.67 -4.96
CA ALA A 97 30.60 15.05 -6.34
C ALA A 97 31.73 16.09 -6.44
N LEU A 98 31.69 17.15 -5.64
CA LEU A 98 32.72 18.18 -5.62
C LEU A 98 34.10 17.60 -5.30
N GLY A 99 34.18 16.73 -4.29
CA GLY A 99 35.41 16.00 -3.95
C GLY A 99 35.90 15.10 -5.08
N ALA A 100 34.99 14.39 -5.76
CA ALA A 100 35.33 13.54 -6.91
C ALA A 100 35.92 14.34 -8.10
N PHE A 101 35.55 15.61 -8.24
CA PHE A 101 36.12 16.54 -9.23
C PHE A 101 37.30 17.36 -8.70
N GLY A 102 37.82 17.05 -7.50
CA GLY A 102 38.99 17.71 -6.92
C GLY A 102 38.72 19.07 -6.26
N TYR A 103 37.46 19.44 -6.06
CA TYR A 103 37.10 20.68 -5.35
C TYR A 103 37.03 20.42 -3.84
N ALA A 104 37.86 21.14 -3.09
CA ALA A 104 37.77 21.20 -1.64
C ALA A 104 36.85 22.36 -1.23
N VAL A 105 35.64 22.06 -0.78
CA VAL A 105 34.68 23.06 -0.30
C VAL A 105 34.67 23.07 1.23
N ALA A 106 34.98 24.24 1.80
CA ALA A 106 34.84 24.46 3.24
C ALA A 106 33.36 24.72 3.57
N VAL A 107 32.78 23.85 4.39
CA VAL A 107 31.40 24.00 4.87
C VAL A 107 31.41 24.88 6.13
N PRO A 108 30.54 25.90 6.24
CA PRO A 108 30.46 26.70 7.46
C PRO A 108 30.10 25.84 8.69
N PRO A 109 30.71 26.07 9.88
CA PRO A 109 30.50 25.21 11.06
C PRO A 109 29.05 25.10 11.53
N PHE A 110 28.22 26.10 11.27
CA PHE A 110 26.79 26.03 11.61
C PHE A 110 26.02 25.06 10.70
N VAL A 111 26.40 24.96 9.42
CA VAL A 111 25.82 24.02 8.45
C VAL A 111 26.22 22.60 8.81
N GLU A 112 27.49 22.37 9.17
CA GLU A 112 27.97 21.06 9.64
C GLU A 112 27.19 20.59 10.88
N ARG A 113 27.03 21.46 11.89
CA ARG A 113 26.23 21.14 13.09
C ARG A 113 24.76 20.83 12.77
N ALA A 114 24.15 21.61 11.88
CA ALA A 114 22.79 21.34 11.46
C ALA A 114 22.69 19.99 10.73
N MET A 115 23.64 19.70 9.84
CA MET A 115 23.67 18.44 9.10
C MET A 115 23.86 17.24 10.01
N HIS A 116 24.65 17.32 11.09
CA HIS A 116 24.72 16.23 12.07
C HIS A 116 23.35 15.83 12.67
N VAL A 117 22.47 16.80 12.91
CA VAL A 117 21.09 16.52 13.34
C VAL A 117 20.31 15.86 12.21
N VAL A 118 20.45 16.37 10.98
CA VAL A 118 19.80 15.80 9.80
C VAL A 118 20.27 14.37 9.53
N ASP A 119 21.56 14.06 9.70
CA ASP A 119 22.14 12.72 9.54
C ASP A 119 21.51 11.72 10.50
N PHE A 120 21.40 12.12 11.78
CA PHE A 120 20.71 11.32 12.78
C PHE A 120 19.25 11.06 12.39
N LEU A 121 18.53 12.09 11.97
CA LEU A 121 17.14 11.96 11.51
C LEU A 121 17.04 11.13 10.23
N ALA A 122 18.02 11.21 9.32
CA ALA A 122 18.05 10.46 8.08
C ALA A 122 18.12 8.95 8.35
N VAL A 123 18.95 8.53 9.30
CA VAL A 123 19.12 7.11 9.67
C VAL A 123 17.92 6.58 10.45
N VAL A 124 17.42 7.33 11.44
CA VAL A 124 16.39 6.83 12.37
C VAL A 124 14.97 6.99 11.82
N TRP A 125 14.73 8.03 11.00
CA TRP A 125 13.39 8.40 10.57
C TRP A 125 13.25 8.46 9.05
N LEU A 126 14.03 9.29 8.36
CA LEU A 126 13.75 9.62 6.96
C LEU A 126 13.98 8.44 6.02
N GLY A 127 15.15 7.80 6.12
CA GLY A 127 15.57 6.66 5.32
C GLY A 127 14.67 5.43 5.50
N PRO A 128 14.39 4.97 6.74
CA PRO A 128 13.45 3.86 6.95
C PRO A 128 12.07 4.11 6.36
N ASN A 129 11.54 5.34 6.45
CA ASN A 129 10.26 5.70 5.83
C ASN A 129 10.34 5.76 4.29
N PHE A 130 11.46 6.20 3.74
CA PHE A 130 11.70 6.18 2.29
C PHE A 130 11.71 4.75 1.76
N VAL A 131 12.49 3.87 2.38
CA VAL A 131 12.56 2.44 2.01
C VAL A 131 11.19 1.78 2.15
N ARG A 132 10.49 2.04 3.25
CA ARG A 132 9.12 1.55 3.46
C ARG A 132 8.16 2.00 2.36
N SER A 133 8.19 3.29 1.99
CA SER A 133 7.34 3.85 0.94
C SER A 133 7.64 3.20 -0.41
N PHE A 134 8.93 3.04 -0.74
CA PHE A 134 9.35 2.31 -1.93
C PHE A 134 8.83 0.87 -1.93
N CYS A 135 8.98 0.13 -0.82
CA CYS A 135 8.51 -1.25 -0.72
C CYS A 135 6.98 -1.38 -0.86
N ILE A 136 6.19 -0.48 -0.25
CA ILE A 136 4.74 -0.46 -0.47
C ILE A 136 4.42 -0.21 -1.94
N ASN A 137 5.00 0.83 -2.54
CA ASN A 137 4.71 1.20 -3.92
C ASN A 137 5.10 0.08 -4.90
N PHE A 138 6.28 -0.51 -4.70
CA PHE A 138 6.77 -1.63 -5.49
C PHE A 138 5.83 -2.83 -5.38
N VAL A 139 5.50 -3.27 -4.17
CA VAL A 139 4.66 -4.46 -3.96
C VAL A 139 3.23 -4.20 -4.45
N SER A 140 2.64 -3.04 -4.13
CA SER A 140 1.29 -2.64 -4.55
C SER A 140 1.14 -2.57 -6.06
N SER A 141 2.13 -2.00 -6.75
CA SER A 141 2.12 -1.88 -8.21
C SER A 141 2.20 -3.23 -8.92
N ASN A 142 2.62 -4.29 -8.22
CA ASN A 142 2.83 -5.62 -8.78
C ASN A 142 1.76 -6.65 -8.40
N LEU A 143 0.83 -6.29 -7.51
CA LEU A 143 -0.23 -7.21 -7.04
C LEU A 143 -1.63 -6.87 -7.56
N HIS A 144 -1.85 -5.67 -8.10
CA HIS A 144 -3.14 -5.29 -8.67
C HIS A 144 -3.22 -5.66 -10.14
N TYR A 145 -4.41 -6.10 -10.56
CA TYR A 145 -4.68 -6.27 -11.98
C TYR A 145 -5.35 -5.03 -12.56
N CYS A 146 -5.05 -4.73 -13.82
CA CYS A 146 -5.47 -3.52 -14.50
C CYS A 146 -5.93 -3.80 -15.94
N GLY A 147 -6.91 -3.02 -16.40
CA GLY A 147 -7.28 -2.89 -17.81
C GLY A 147 -8.24 -3.94 -18.38
N ASP A 148 -8.20 -5.20 -17.93
CA ASP A 148 -9.03 -6.29 -18.46
C ASP A 148 -9.89 -7.02 -17.41
N ILE A 149 -10.10 -6.37 -16.26
CA ILE A 149 -10.92 -6.87 -15.15
C ILE A 149 -12.21 -6.06 -15.01
N ASP A 150 -13.27 -6.72 -14.53
CA ASP A 150 -14.45 -6.00 -14.03
C ASP A 150 -14.09 -5.35 -12.69
N SER A 151 -14.20 -4.03 -12.60
CA SER A 151 -13.93 -3.28 -11.38
C SER A 151 -14.88 -3.63 -10.23
N ARG A 152 -16.02 -4.28 -10.50
CA ARG A 152 -16.93 -4.80 -9.47
C ARG A 152 -16.56 -6.21 -9.00
N ASN A 153 -15.69 -6.90 -9.73
CA ASN A 153 -15.24 -8.25 -9.38
C ASN A 153 -13.98 -8.21 -8.51
N VAL A 154 -14.16 -8.12 -7.19
CA VAL A 154 -13.06 -8.04 -6.20
C VAL A 154 -12.11 -9.26 -6.24
N ILE A 155 -12.54 -10.40 -6.78
CA ILE A 155 -11.69 -11.60 -6.94
C ILE A 155 -10.57 -11.35 -7.94
N GLN A 156 -10.83 -10.51 -8.96
CA GLN A 156 -9.90 -10.22 -10.04
C GLN A 156 -9.11 -8.93 -9.82
N GLN A 157 -9.46 -8.09 -8.84
CA GLN A 157 -8.78 -6.81 -8.60
C GLN A 157 -7.33 -6.95 -8.17
N THR A 158 -6.99 -8.06 -7.51
CA THR A 158 -5.70 -8.22 -6.86
C THR A 158 -5.32 -9.69 -6.69
N GLN A 159 -4.03 -9.95 -6.47
CA GLN A 159 -3.50 -11.26 -6.07
C GLN A 159 -2.85 -11.20 -4.70
N VAL A 160 -2.71 -12.38 -4.08
CA VAL A 160 -1.80 -12.54 -2.94
C VAL A 160 -0.39 -12.74 -3.49
N LEU A 161 0.52 -11.84 -3.12
CA LEU A 161 1.88 -11.80 -3.60
C LEU A 161 2.85 -11.98 -2.41
N ASN A 162 3.25 -13.23 -2.17
CA ASN A 162 4.07 -13.65 -1.03
C ASN A 162 5.17 -14.71 -1.35
N PRO A 163 5.84 -14.69 -2.52
CA PRO A 163 6.93 -15.62 -2.76
C PRO A 163 8.15 -15.26 -1.88
N TRP A 164 9.00 -16.23 -1.59
CA TRP A 164 10.13 -16.06 -0.66
C TRP A 164 11.09 -14.92 -1.05
N TRP A 165 11.30 -14.69 -2.35
CA TRP A 165 12.20 -13.63 -2.85
C TRP A 165 11.65 -12.22 -2.61
N MET A 166 10.37 -12.08 -2.22
CA MET A 166 9.81 -10.80 -1.82
C MET A 166 10.05 -10.47 -0.35
N LEU A 167 10.65 -11.36 0.43
CA LEU A 167 10.93 -11.15 1.85
C LEU A 167 11.59 -9.78 2.15
N PRO A 168 12.58 -9.28 1.37
CA PRO A 168 13.17 -7.96 1.64
C PRO A 168 12.13 -6.84 1.58
N PHE A 169 11.25 -6.84 0.58
CA PHE A 169 10.19 -5.83 0.46
C PHE A 169 9.13 -6.01 1.55
N GLN A 170 8.74 -7.26 1.83
CA GLN A 170 7.73 -7.59 2.84
C GLN A 170 8.17 -7.17 4.25
N LEU A 171 9.47 -7.19 4.55
CA LEU A 171 10.02 -6.74 5.82
C LEU A 171 9.72 -5.25 6.07
N PHE A 172 9.91 -4.40 5.05
CA PHE A 172 9.66 -2.96 5.15
C PHE A 172 8.19 -2.57 4.91
N CYS A 173 7.37 -3.47 4.35
CA CYS A 173 5.93 -3.26 4.19
C CYS A 173 5.03 -4.12 5.08
N PHE A 174 5.58 -4.81 6.09
CA PHE A 174 4.84 -5.67 7.03
C PHE A 174 3.94 -6.70 6.35
N ASN A 175 4.50 -7.50 5.44
CA ASN A 175 3.76 -8.53 4.69
C ASN A 175 2.56 -7.98 3.89
N PHE A 176 2.62 -6.71 3.46
CA PHE A 176 1.55 -6.07 2.71
C PHE A 176 1.14 -6.89 1.48
N GLY A 177 2.09 -7.40 0.68
CA GLY A 177 1.73 -8.18 -0.51
C GLY A 177 0.99 -9.49 -0.17
N SER A 178 1.22 -10.03 1.03
CA SER A 178 0.56 -11.24 1.51
C SER A 178 -0.87 -10.99 1.99
N THR A 179 -1.15 -9.82 2.55
CA THR A 179 -2.40 -9.54 3.29
C THR A 179 -3.29 -8.50 2.61
N HIS A 180 -2.78 -7.76 1.63
CA HIS A 180 -3.52 -6.70 0.94
C HIS A 180 -4.79 -7.24 0.28
N ALA A 181 -4.73 -8.39 -0.39
CA ALA A 181 -5.93 -8.96 -1.02
C ALA A 181 -7.14 -9.07 -0.07
N ILE A 182 -6.91 -9.28 1.23
CA ILE A 182 -7.96 -9.38 2.25
C ILE A 182 -8.77 -8.08 2.37
N HIS A 183 -8.13 -6.90 2.24
CA HIS A 183 -8.83 -5.61 2.41
C HIS A 183 -9.87 -5.34 1.31
N HIS A 184 -9.67 -5.88 0.10
CA HIS A 184 -10.65 -5.79 -1.00
C HIS A 184 -11.97 -6.53 -0.67
N PHE A 185 -11.92 -7.50 0.26
CA PHE A 185 -13.10 -8.24 0.73
C PHE A 185 -13.64 -7.67 2.04
N VAL A 186 -12.76 -7.35 2.99
CA VAL A 186 -13.08 -6.87 4.35
C VAL A 186 -12.26 -5.63 4.68
N VAL A 187 -12.88 -4.46 4.54
CA VAL A 187 -12.22 -3.15 4.71
C VAL A 187 -12.05 -2.77 6.19
N ARG A 188 -12.92 -3.28 7.08
CA ARG A 188 -12.94 -2.98 8.52
C ARG A 188 -11.65 -3.34 9.25
N ASP A 189 -10.93 -4.36 8.78
CA ASP A 189 -9.80 -4.91 9.53
C ASP A 189 -8.49 -4.21 9.17
N PRO A 190 -7.78 -3.62 10.15
CA PRO A 190 -6.47 -3.01 9.91
C PRO A 190 -5.38 -4.06 9.67
N PHE A 191 -4.20 -3.60 9.24
CA PHE A 191 -3.14 -4.48 8.74
C PHE A 191 -2.73 -5.59 9.72
N TYR A 192 -2.67 -5.32 11.03
CA TYR A 192 -2.30 -6.35 12.03
C TYR A 192 -3.40 -7.39 12.22
N ILE A 193 -4.69 -7.05 12.13
CA ILE A 193 -5.78 -8.04 12.18
C ILE A 193 -5.69 -8.93 10.95
N ARG A 194 -5.49 -8.34 9.76
CA ARG A 194 -5.29 -9.08 8.51
C ARG A 194 -4.07 -10.01 8.57
N GLN A 195 -3.00 -9.59 9.26
CA GLN A 195 -1.84 -10.44 9.50
C GLN A 195 -2.15 -11.61 10.43
N LEU A 196 -2.88 -11.37 11.52
CA LEU A 196 -3.26 -12.42 12.48
C LEU A 196 -4.25 -13.43 11.90
N THR A 197 -5.13 -13.00 10.99
CA THR A 197 -6.11 -13.86 10.30
C THR A 197 -5.62 -14.43 8.97
N ALA A 198 -4.38 -14.11 8.55
CA ALA A 198 -3.88 -14.40 7.21
C ALA A 198 -4.02 -15.87 6.79
N LYS A 199 -3.81 -16.82 7.71
CA LYS A 199 -3.95 -18.26 7.42
C LYS A 199 -5.37 -18.62 6.99
N THR A 200 -6.38 -18.18 7.73
CA THR A 200 -7.80 -18.43 7.42
C THR A 200 -8.21 -17.69 6.16
N ALA A 201 -7.79 -16.41 6.06
CA ALA A 201 -8.09 -15.59 4.90
C ALA A 201 -7.47 -16.16 3.61
N HIS A 202 -6.21 -16.62 3.64
CA HIS A 202 -5.57 -17.25 2.48
C HIS A 202 -6.27 -18.51 2.03
N ALA A 203 -6.72 -19.36 2.97
CA ALA A 203 -7.49 -20.54 2.63
C ALA A 203 -8.80 -20.16 1.92
N ALA A 204 -9.52 -19.17 2.45
CA ALA A 204 -10.77 -18.70 1.85
C ALA A 204 -10.56 -18.05 0.48
N LEU A 205 -9.52 -17.22 0.33
CA LEU A 205 -9.13 -16.58 -0.93
C LEU A 205 -8.79 -17.61 -2.02
N ARG A 206 -8.05 -18.68 -1.67
CA ARG A 206 -7.75 -19.77 -2.61
C ARG A 206 -9.00 -20.50 -3.07
N GLU A 207 -9.90 -20.84 -2.15
CA GLU A 207 -11.16 -21.52 -2.47
C GLU A 207 -12.04 -20.65 -3.39
N ALA A 208 -12.05 -19.33 -3.16
CA ALA A 208 -12.73 -18.35 -4.00
C ALA A 208 -12.01 -18.04 -5.34
N GLY A 209 -10.86 -18.64 -5.62
CA GLY A 209 -10.15 -18.48 -6.89
C GLY A 209 -9.32 -17.19 -7.03
N VAL A 210 -8.99 -16.52 -5.93
CA VAL A 210 -7.99 -15.44 -5.93
C VAL A 210 -6.62 -16.05 -6.24
N ARG A 211 -5.89 -15.42 -7.17
CA ARG A 211 -4.56 -15.90 -7.58
C ARG A 211 -3.51 -15.65 -6.51
N PHE A 212 -2.54 -16.54 -6.43
CA PHE A 212 -1.37 -16.43 -5.56
C PHE A 212 -0.12 -16.50 -6.41
N ASN A 213 0.77 -15.52 -6.25
CA ASN A 213 2.08 -15.48 -6.90
C ASN A 213 2.00 -15.68 -8.43
N ASP A 214 1.02 -15.04 -9.08
CA ASP A 214 0.95 -14.91 -10.53
C ASP A 214 2.02 -13.93 -11.00
N VAL A 215 3.27 -14.38 -10.98
CA VAL A 215 4.44 -13.63 -11.47
C VAL A 215 4.41 -13.45 -12.98
N GLY A 216 3.60 -14.24 -13.69
CA GLY A 216 3.38 -14.04 -15.12
C GLY A 216 2.72 -12.70 -15.44
N THR A 217 2.08 -12.06 -14.44
CA THR A 217 1.47 -10.74 -14.59
C THR A 217 2.45 -9.66 -15.03
N PHE A 218 3.74 -9.80 -14.69
CA PHE A 218 4.80 -8.85 -15.07
C PHE A 218 5.03 -8.81 -16.58
N ALA A 219 4.91 -9.97 -17.25
CA ALA A 219 4.95 -10.05 -18.70
C ALA A 219 3.64 -9.58 -19.37
N ARG A 220 2.55 -9.47 -18.60
CA ARG A 220 1.23 -9.09 -19.09
C ARG A 220 0.84 -7.66 -18.74
N ALA A 221 1.78 -6.85 -18.26
CA ALA A 221 1.52 -5.47 -17.79
C ALA A 221 0.35 -5.41 -16.80
N ASN A 222 0.35 -6.31 -15.81
CA ASN A 222 -0.69 -6.43 -14.79
C ASN A 222 -2.09 -6.83 -15.30
N ARG A 223 -2.21 -7.44 -16.48
CA ARG A 223 -3.50 -7.98 -16.94
C ARG A 223 -3.84 -9.33 -16.29
N TRP A 224 -5.13 -9.53 -15.99
CA TRP A 224 -5.64 -10.79 -15.44
C TRP A 224 -5.64 -11.90 -16.50
N GLY A 225 -6.05 -11.59 -17.73
CA GLY A 225 -6.02 -12.48 -18.88
C GLY A 225 -4.68 -12.47 -19.61
N SER A 226 -4.65 -13.13 -20.78
CA SER A 226 -3.52 -13.06 -21.71
C SER A 226 -3.35 -11.62 -22.20
N TYR A 227 -2.12 -11.12 -22.32
CA TYR A 227 -1.88 -9.82 -22.96
C TYR A 227 -2.31 -9.90 -24.43
N ARG A 228 -3.42 -9.24 -24.76
CA ARG A 228 -3.79 -8.95 -26.15
C ARG A 228 -3.42 -7.51 -26.41
N PRO A 229 -2.36 -7.20 -27.18
CA PRO A 229 -2.20 -5.85 -27.68
C PRO A 229 -3.47 -5.52 -28.45
N ALA A 230 -4.04 -4.33 -28.21
CA ALA A 230 -5.19 -3.88 -28.96
C ALA A 230 -4.83 -3.99 -30.45
N ARG A 231 -5.62 -4.73 -31.24
CA ARG A 231 -5.42 -4.76 -32.69
C ARG A 231 -5.54 -3.31 -33.18
N GLY A 232 -4.42 -2.71 -33.57
CA GLY A 232 -4.37 -1.38 -34.18
C GLY A 232 -3.65 -0.28 -33.41
N ALA A 233 -3.08 -0.51 -32.23
CA ALA A 233 -2.20 0.49 -31.62
C ALA A 233 -0.79 0.34 -32.22
N GLN A 234 -0.47 1.18 -33.22
CA GLN A 234 0.92 1.43 -33.62
C GLN A 234 1.71 1.83 -32.37
N ALA A 235 2.87 1.20 -32.18
CA ALA A 235 3.83 1.60 -31.19
C ALA A 235 4.48 2.89 -31.68
N ASP A 236 3.94 4.03 -31.26
CA ASP A 236 4.62 5.30 -31.41
C ASP A 236 5.69 5.39 -30.31
N LEU A 237 6.93 5.15 -30.75
CA LEU A 237 8.16 5.49 -30.03
C LEU A 237 8.36 7.01 -29.99
#